data_AF-A0A975C5A7-F1
#
_entry.id   AF-A0A975C5A7-F1
#
_cell.length_a   1.000
_cell.length_b   1.000
_cell.length_c   1.000
_cell.angle_alpha   90.00
_cell.angle_beta   90.00
_cell.angle_gamma   90.00
#
_symmetry.space_group_name_H-M   'P 1'
#
loop_
_entity.id
_entity.type
_entity.pdbx_description
1 polymer ?
#
loop_
_entity_poly.entity_id
_entity_poly.type
_entity_poly.pdbx_seq_one_letter_code
_entity_poly.pdbx_strand_id
1 'polypeptide(L)'
;MEIVVYGLIGLYALLTCVAGVQKWRGEGFQMRAALFIAVSVGMLATLCMPGKGVVLSLLVLEFALLHVLALAEGAGNGRIRAGHHFVRLFFHCLLLFLVYQYIK
;
A
#
# COMPACT_ATOMS: atom_id res chain seq x y z
N MET A 1 9.05 2.53 19.25
CA MET A 1 9.04 1.66 18.04
C MET A 1 7.75 1.81 17.25
N GLU A 2 6.60 1.88 17.91
CA GLU A 2 5.29 2.18 17.29
C GLU A 2 5.32 3.40 16.34
N ILE A 3 5.78 4.56 16.83
CA ILE A 3 5.84 5.80 16.03
C ILE A 3 6.65 5.62 14.74
N VAL A 4 7.70 4.78 14.77
CA VAL A 4 8.53 4.49 13.59
C VAL A 4 7.75 3.62 12.60
N VAL A 5 7.01 2.62 13.07
CA VAL A 5 6.17 1.74 12.25
C VAL A 5 5.01 2.52 11.63
N TYR A 6 4.28 3.31 12.43
CA TYR A 6 3.24 4.21 11.94
C TYR A 6 3.80 5.23 10.94
N GLY A 7 4.99 5.78 11.20
CA GLY A 7 5.67 6.69 10.28
C GLY A 7 6.05 6.02 8.95
N LEU A 8 6.55 4.78 8.99
CA LEU A 8 6.87 4.00 7.79
C LEU A 8 5.61 3.70 6.95
N ILE A 9 4.51 3.31 7.59
CA ILE A 9 3.26 3.02 6.88
C ILE A 9 2.67 4.31 6.31
N GLY A 10 2.67 5.40 7.08
CA GLY A 10 2.20 6.71 6.61
C GLY A 10 3.01 7.23 5.43
N LEU A 11 4.33 7.11 5.50
CA LEU A 11 5.22 7.47 4.39
C LEU A 11 4.96 6.59 3.16
N TYR A 12 4.80 5.27 3.35
CA TYR A 12 4.47 4.34 2.27
C TYR A 12 3.14 4.70 1.59
N ALA A 13 2.11 4.99 2.37
CA ALA A 13 0.80 5.39 1.88
C ALA A 13 0.87 6.73 1.12
N LEU A 14 1.59 7.72 1.64
CA LEU A 14 1.82 8.99 0.96
C LEU A 14 2.52 8.81 -0.39
N LEU A 15 3.63 8.06 -0.43
CA LEU A 15 4.37 7.81 -1.67
C LEU A 15 3.51 7.07 -2.70
N THR A 16 2.70 6.11 -2.26
CA THR A 16 1.80 5.35 -3.13
C THR A 16 0.67 6.25 -3.68
N CYS A 17 0.13 7.14 -2.86
CA CYS A 17 -0.84 8.14 -3.27
C CYS A 17 -0.25 9.10 -4.31
N VAL A 18 0.94 9.65 -4.06
CA VAL A 18 1.64 10.55 -5.00
C VAL A 18 1.92 9.85 -6.32
N ALA A 19 2.37 8.59 -6.29
CA ALA A 19 2.59 7.80 -7.50
C ALA A 19 1.29 7.61 -8.31
N GLY A 20 0.17 7.32 -7.64
CA GLY A 20 -1.14 7.23 -8.28
C GLY A 20 -1.59 8.54 -8.92
N VAL A 21 -1.41 9.68 -8.22
CA VAL A 21 -1.76 11.01 -8.72
C VAL A 21 -0.89 11.40 -9.92
N GLN A 22 0.42 11.15 -9.86
CA GLN A 22 1.32 11.40 -10.98
C GLN A 22 0.93 10.60 -12.20
N LYS A 23 0.58 9.33 -12.03
CA LYS A 23 0.12 8.47 -13.12
C LYS A 23 -1.18 8.97 -13.74
N TRP A 24 -2.14 9.41 -12.92
CA TRP A 24 -3.38 10.02 -13.40
C TRP A 24 -3.10 11.31 -14.19
N ARG A 25 -2.19 12.18 -13.72
CA ARG A 25 -1.82 13.40 -14.47
C ARG A 25 -1.12 13.09 -15.79
N GLY A 26 -0.27 12.06 -15.84
CA GLY A 26 0.55 11.74 -17.02
C GLY A 26 -0.21 10.95 -18.10
N GLU A 27 -1.06 10.00 -17.72
CA GLU A 27 -1.74 9.08 -18.64
C GLU A 27 -3.26 9.35 -18.75
N GLY A 28 -3.78 10.36 -18.05
CA GLY A 28 -5.20 10.65 -17.95
C GLY A 28 -5.93 9.79 -16.90
N PHE A 29 -7.26 9.89 -16.84
CA PHE A 29 -8.04 9.12 -15.88
C PHE A 29 -7.90 7.62 -16.13
N GLN A 30 -7.31 6.91 -15.17
CA GLN A 30 -7.30 5.46 -15.13
C GLN A 30 -7.95 4.99 -13.83
N MET A 31 -8.99 4.16 -13.96
CA MET A 31 -9.70 3.60 -12.81
C MET A 31 -8.77 2.87 -11.83
N ARG A 32 -7.70 2.26 -12.33
CA ARG A 32 -6.65 1.64 -11.50
C ARG A 32 -5.85 2.65 -10.68
N ALA A 33 -5.45 3.79 -11.26
CA ALA A 33 -4.73 4.83 -10.54
C ALA A 33 -5.62 5.43 -9.43
N ALA A 34 -6.92 5.62 -9.72
CA ALA A 34 -7.90 6.03 -8.72
C ALA A 34 -8.04 5.01 -7.57
N LEU A 35 -8.06 3.71 -7.87
CA LEU A 35 -8.08 2.64 -6.86
C LEU A 35 -6.80 2.61 -6.01
N PHE A 36 -5.62 2.83 -6.61
CA PHE A 36 -4.36 2.95 -5.87
C PHE A 36 -4.38 4.12 -4.89
N ILE A 37 -4.89 5.27 -5.32
CA ILE A 37 -5.06 6.44 -4.45
C ILE A 37 -6.05 6.13 -3.33
N ALA A 38 -7.20 5.52 -3.64
CA ALA A 38 -8.22 5.19 -2.66
C ALA A 38 -7.68 4.23 -1.58
N VAL A 39 -6.96 3.17 -1.96
CA VAL A 39 -6.34 2.24 -1.01
C VAL A 39 -5.25 2.93 -0.18
N SER A 40 -4.52 3.88 -0.77
CA SER A 40 -3.51 4.66 -0.04
C SER A 40 -4.10 5.60 1.00
N VAL A 41 -5.21 6.26 0.67
CA VAL A 41 -5.97 7.07 1.63
C VAL A 41 -6.59 6.17 2.71
N GLY A 42 -7.07 4.99 2.34
CA GLY A 42 -7.51 3.94 3.26
C GLY A 42 -6.43 3.60 4.28
N MET A 43 -5.21 3.31 3.85
CA MET A 43 -4.09 3.01 4.76
C MET A 43 -3.84 4.14 5.76
N LEU A 44 -3.90 5.41 5.33
CA LEU A 44 -3.78 6.55 6.24
C LEU A 44 -4.92 6.59 7.27
N ALA A 45 -6.15 6.34 6.84
CA ALA A 45 -7.30 6.25 7.74
C ALA A 45 -7.19 5.07 8.72
N THR A 46 -6.67 3.93 8.26
CA THR A 46 -6.41 2.74 9.06
C THR A 46 -5.44 3.04 10.21
N LEU A 47 -4.42 3.88 10.01
CA LEU A 47 -3.51 4.29 11.08
C LEU A 47 -4.16 5.13 12.18
N CYS A 48 -5.31 5.76 11.90
CA CYS A 48 -6.06 6.54 12.88
C CYS A 48 -7.07 5.70 13.67
N MET A 49 -7.25 4.42 13.33
CA MET A 49 -8.23 3.55 14.00
C MET A 49 -7.72 3.06 15.36
N PRO A 50 -8.57 3.07 16.40
CA PRO A 50 -8.24 2.44 17.67
C PRO A 50 -8.31 0.92 17.53
N GLY A 51 -7.30 0.21 18.04
CA GLY A 51 -7.31 -1.24 18.15
C GLY A 51 -6.42 -1.96 17.14
N LYS A 52 -5.40 -2.62 17.68
CA LYS A 52 -4.30 -3.27 16.93
C LYS A 52 -4.77 -4.35 15.99
N GLY A 53 -5.74 -5.16 16.43
CA GLY A 53 -6.29 -6.24 15.62
C GLY A 53 -7.03 -5.71 14.40
N VAL A 54 -7.69 -4.56 14.54
CA VAL A 54 -8.37 -3.87 13.44
C VAL A 54 -7.35 -3.27 12.49
N VAL A 55 -6.36 -2.54 13.01
CA VAL A 55 -5.26 -1.95 12.21
C VAL A 55 -4.52 -3.02 11.42
N LEU A 56 -4.12 -4.12 12.07
CA LEU A 56 -3.42 -5.22 11.41
C LEU A 56 -4.30 -5.86 10.31
N SER A 57 -5.56 -6.16 10.62
CA SER A 57 -6.47 -6.80 9.65
C SER A 57 -6.73 -5.92 8.43
N LEU A 58 -6.93 -4.61 8.65
CA LEU A 58 -7.12 -3.63 7.58
C LEU A 58 -5.85 -3.46 6.74
N LEU A 59 -4.67 -3.36 7.36
CA LEU A 59 -3.40 -3.28 6.62
C LEU A 59 -3.14 -4.52 5.78
N VAL A 60 -3.44 -5.72 6.30
CA VAL A 60 -3.35 -6.96 5.52
C VAL A 60 -4.26 -6.89 4.29
N LEU A 61 -5.51 -6.45 4.47
CA LEU A 61 -6.47 -6.31 3.37
C LEU A 61 -5.99 -5.27 2.34
N GLU A 62 -5.54 -4.10 2.78
CA GLU A 62 -5.05 -3.01 1.93
C GLU A 62 -3.82 -3.44 1.13
N PHE A 63 -2.87 -4.13 1.77
CA PHE A 63 -1.69 -4.66 1.10
C PHE A 63 -2.00 -5.74 0.07
N ALA A 64 -3.00 -6.59 0.36
CA ALA A 64 -3.49 -7.57 -0.62
C ALA A 64 -4.12 -6.86 -1.83
N LEU A 65 -4.93 -5.82 -1.59
CA LEU A 65 -5.52 -5.01 -2.66
C LEU A 65 -4.46 -4.32 -3.52
N LEU A 66 -3.43 -3.72 -2.91
CA LEU A 66 -2.32 -3.11 -3.66
C LEU A 66 -1.57 -4.13 -4.52
N HIS A 67 -1.39 -5.37 -4.05
CA HIS A 67 -0.78 -6.42 -4.83
C HIS A 67 -1.63 -6.82 -6.03
N VAL A 68 -2.93 -7.03 -5.84
CA VAL A 68 -3.85 -7.36 -6.93
C VAL A 68 -3.86 -6.24 -7.97
N LEU A 69 -3.93 -4.98 -7.53
CA LEU A 69 -3.88 -3.82 -8.44
C LEU A 69 -2.54 -3.74 -9.18
N ALA A 70 -1.42 -3.98 -8.50
CA ALA A 70 -0.10 -3.96 -9.11
C ALA A 70 0.08 -5.10 -10.14
N LEU A 71 -0.40 -6.31 -9.84
CA LEU A 71 -0.36 -7.45 -10.76
C LEU A 71 -1.24 -7.19 -11.99
N ALA A 72 -2.45 -6.66 -11.79
CA ALA A 72 -3.34 -6.29 -12.89
C ALA A 72 -2.72 -5.23 -13.80
N GLU A 73 -1.97 -4.28 -13.22
CA GLU A 73 -1.22 -3.28 -13.98
C GLU A 73 -0.05 -3.90 -14.76
N GLY A 74 0.74 -4.77 -14.14
CA GLY A 74 1.84 -5.47 -14.79
C GLY A 74 1.39 -6.37 -15.95
N ALA A 75 0.24 -7.04 -15.78
CA ALA A 75 -0.39 -7.86 -16.80
C ALA A 75 -0.95 -7.03 -17.96
N GLY A 76 -1.64 -5.91 -17.67
CA GLY A 76 -2.22 -5.03 -18.69
C GLY A 76 -1.18 -4.32 -19.57
N ASN A 77 0.00 -4.03 -19.03
CA ASN A 77 1.10 -3.40 -19.77
C ASN A 77 2.11 -4.39 -20.38
N GLY A 78 1.85 -5.71 -20.29
CA GLY A 78 2.73 -6.76 -20.84
C GLY A 78 4.14 -6.80 -20.24
N ARG A 79 4.37 -6.07 -19.13
CA ARG A 79 5.67 -5.91 -18.47
C ARG A 79 5.50 -6.13 -16.98
N ILE A 80 5.35 -7.38 -16.59
CA ILE A 80 5.53 -7.77 -15.19
C ILE A 80 7.03 -7.66 -14.90
N ARG A 81 7.47 -6.51 -14.38
CA ARG A 81 8.83 -6.38 -13.81
C ARG A 81 8.85 -7.13 -12.49
N ALA A 82 9.01 -8.45 -12.57
CA ALA A 82 8.94 -9.39 -11.44
C ALA A 82 9.80 -8.93 -10.25
N GLY A 83 10.98 -8.35 -10.50
CA GLY A 83 11.85 -7.82 -9.44
C GLY A 83 11.21 -6.71 -8.60
N HIS A 84 10.50 -5.75 -9.22
CA HIS A 84 9.88 -4.65 -8.48
C HIS A 84 8.67 -5.12 -7.66
N HIS A 85 7.94 -6.11 -8.17
CA HIS A 85 6.83 -6.73 -7.42
C HIS A 85 7.33 -7.55 -6.22
N PHE A 86 8.44 -8.28 -6.37
CA PHE A 86 9.00 -9.09 -5.29
C PHE A 86 9.54 -8.22 -4.13
N VAL A 87 10.23 -7.12 -4.45
CA VAL A 87 10.69 -6.14 -3.44
C VAL A 87 9.50 -5.52 -2.71
N ARG A 88 8.43 -5.19 -3.44
CA ARG A 88 7.20 -4.66 -2.86
C ARG A 88 6.56 -5.69 -1.92
N LEU A 89 6.46 -6.95 -2.32
CA LEU A 89 5.93 -8.02 -1.46
C LEU A 89 6.74 -8.20 -0.18
N PHE A 90 8.06 -8.27 -0.30
CA PHE A 90 8.95 -8.38 0.87
C PHE A 90 8.76 -7.21 1.84
N PHE A 91 8.67 -5.98 1.32
CA PHE A 91 8.45 -4.79 2.14
C PHE A 91 7.11 -4.83 2.88
N HIS A 92 6.05 -5.30 2.23
CA HIS A 92 4.74 -5.50 2.87
C HIS A 92 4.79 -6.56 3.97
N CYS A 93 5.44 -7.70 3.73
CA CYS A 93 5.62 -8.73 4.76
C CYS A 93 6.41 -8.20 5.96
N LEU A 94 7.47 -7.42 5.71
CA LEU A 94 8.26 -6.78 6.77
C LEU A 94 7.41 -5.79 7.57
N LEU A 95 6.61 -4.96 6.91
CA LEU A 95 5.69 -4.02 7.58
C LEU A 95 4.66 -4.76 8.44
N LEU A 96 4.04 -5.81 7.92
CA LEU A 96 3.09 -6.63 8.69
C LEU A 96 3.74 -7.27 9.92
N PHE A 97 4.96 -7.79 9.76
CA PHE A 97 5.73 -8.33 10.88
C PHE A 97 6.01 -7.26 11.93
N LEU A 98 6.41 -6.05 11.52
CA LEU A 98 6.64 -4.93 12.43
C LEU A 98 5.36 -4.48 13.14
N VAL A 99 4.22 -4.42 12.45
CA VAL A 99 2.92 -4.11 13.06
C VAL A 99 2.57 -5.16 14.11
N TYR A 100 2.70 -6.45 13.76
CA TYR A 100 2.41 -7.55 14.67
C TYR A 100 3.27 -7.53 15.95
N GLN A 101 4.55 -7.21 15.82
CA GLN A 101 5.50 -7.21 16.93
C GLN A 101 5.40 -5.94 17.79
N TYR A 102 5.24 -4.78 17.16
CA TYR A 102 5.48 -3.50 17.83
C TYR A 102 4.28 -2.63 18.10
N ILE A 103 3.14 -2.81 17.42
CA ILE A 103 1.94 -2.02 17.73
C ILE A 103 1.26 -2.64 18.97
N LYS A 104 1.18 -1.89 20.09
CA LYS A 104 0.63 -2.30 21.40
C LYS A 104 -0.82 -1.87 21.65
#